data_AF-A0A6X8GLE9-F1
#
_entry.id   AF-A0A6X8GLE9-F1
#
_cell.length_a   1.000
_cell.length_b   1.000
_cell.length_c   1.000
_cell.angle_alpha   90.00
_cell.angle_beta   90.00
_cell.angle_gamma   90.00
#
_symmetry.space_group_name_H-M   'P 1'
#
loop_
_entity.id
_entity.type
_entity.pdbx_description
1 polymer ?
#
loop_
_entity_poly.entity_id
_entity_poly.type
_entity_poly.pdbx_seq_one_letter_code
_entity_poly.pdbx_strand_id
1 'polypeptide(L)'
;MTLDDEIKEKILQLSDSLLIIDSWNSIADELSDSFEWIGSKINWSKTSKHESLNLKGNYFDWIDQINNFIHANNIDSEILHSDNIYYINDSSLDFSVSIKPKQFYQFLKMAIN
;
A
#
# COMPACT_ATOMS: atom_id res chain seq x y z
N MET A 1 12.93 14.29 15.49
CA MET A 1 12.67 13.64 14.21
C MET A 1 12.15 12.25 14.52
N THR A 2 10.89 12.02 14.21
CA THR A 2 10.19 10.75 14.40
C THR A 2 10.33 9.90 13.13
N LEU A 3 10.02 8.60 13.22
CA LEU A 3 9.94 7.75 12.02
C LEU A 3 8.92 8.32 11.02
N ASP A 4 7.80 8.84 11.52
CA ASP A 4 6.80 9.52 10.69
C ASP A 4 7.41 10.67 9.90
N ASP A 5 8.17 11.55 10.55
CA ASP A 5 8.83 12.68 9.88
C ASP A 5 9.76 12.18 8.76
N GLU A 6 10.58 11.17 9.04
CA GLU A 6 11.52 10.60 8.06
C GLU A 6 10.80 10.00 6.84
N ILE A 7 9.71 9.26 7.06
CA ILE A 7 8.95 8.66 5.96
C ILE A 7 8.18 9.73 5.19
N LYS A 8 7.59 10.73 5.87
CA LYS A 8 6.92 11.86 5.20
C LYS A 8 7.91 12.64 4.33
N GLU A 9 9.14 12.89 4.80
CA GLU A 9 10.19 13.51 4.00
C GLU A 9 10.55 12.69 2.75
N LYS A 10 10.71 11.36 2.88
CA LYS A 10 10.95 10.47 1.72
C LYS A 10 9.79 10.51 0.73
N ILE A 11 8.54 10.54 1.20
CA ILE A 11 7.35 10.64 0.35
C ILE A 11 7.34 11.97 -0.40
N LEU A 12 7.65 13.09 0.28
CA LEU A 12 7.70 14.43 -0.32
C LEU A 12 8.81 14.58 -1.37
N GLN A 13 9.86 13.76 -1.31
CA GLN A 13 10.92 13.71 -2.32
C GLN A 13 10.51 12.99 -3.61
N LEU A 14 9.39 12.27 -3.63
CA LEU A 14 8.87 11.64 -4.85
C LEU A 14 8.32 12.72 -5.79
N SER A 15 8.72 12.65 -7.07
CA SER A 15 8.55 13.66 -8.12
C SER A 15 7.12 13.96 -8.58
N ASP A 16 6.12 13.55 -7.82
CA ASP A 16 4.71 13.85 -8.04
C ASP A 16 4.08 13.90 -6.64
N SER A 17 3.74 15.09 -6.13
CA SER A 17 3.29 15.30 -4.75
C SER A 17 2.19 14.32 -4.34
N LEU A 18 2.57 13.29 -3.59
CA LEU A 18 1.65 12.36 -2.97
C LEU A 18 0.91 13.06 -1.84
N LEU A 19 -0.36 12.72 -1.64
CA LEU A 19 -1.16 13.30 -0.59
C LEU A 19 -0.99 12.46 0.68
N ILE A 20 -0.36 13.05 1.69
CA ILE A 20 -0.25 12.49 3.04
C ILE A 20 -1.51 12.89 3.81
N ILE A 21 -2.15 11.91 4.47
CA ILE A 21 -3.41 12.07 5.19
C ILE A 21 -3.16 11.71 6.65
N ASP A 22 -2.99 12.72 7.50
CA ASP A 22 -2.79 12.53 8.94
C ASP A 22 -4.09 12.05 9.63
N SER A 23 -5.23 12.64 9.29
CA SER A 23 -6.54 12.28 9.84
C SER A 23 -7.20 11.15 9.04
N TRP A 24 -6.63 9.95 9.07
CA TRP A 24 -7.05 8.82 8.22
C TRP A 24 -8.21 7.98 8.78
N ASN A 25 -8.87 8.41 9.87
CA ASN A 25 -9.95 7.66 10.51
C ASN A 25 -11.06 7.22 9.56
N SER A 26 -11.48 8.08 8.62
CA SER A 26 -12.53 7.70 7.65
C SER A 26 -12.09 6.58 6.71
N ILE A 27 -10.79 6.50 6.40
CA ILE A 27 -10.21 5.42 5.60
C ILE A 27 -10.17 4.13 6.45
N ALA A 28 -9.84 4.25 7.74
CA ALA A 28 -9.87 3.13 8.67
C ALA A 28 -11.29 2.56 8.82
N ASP A 29 -12.30 3.42 8.93
CA ASP A 29 -13.71 3.03 9.02
C ASP A 29 -14.15 2.27 7.76
N GLU A 30 -13.84 2.79 6.56
CA GLU A 30 -14.15 2.12 5.29
C GLU A 30 -13.46 0.76 5.15
N LEU A 31 -12.19 0.67 5.57
CA LEU A 31 -11.46 -0.61 5.61
C LEU A 31 -12.11 -1.59 6.60
N SER A 32 -12.51 -1.10 7.77
CA SER A 32 -13.17 -1.89 8.80
C SER A 32 -14.48 -2.50 8.28
N ASP A 33 -15.28 -1.71 7.57
CA ASP A 33 -16.56 -2.14 7.01
C ASP A 33 -16.42 -3.08 5.80
N SER A 34 -15.27 -3.02 5.11
CA SER A 34 -15.03 -3.78 3.86
C SER A 34 -14.57 -5.22 4.07
N PHE A 35 -14.09 -5.58 5.27
CA PHE A 35 -13.48 -6.88 5.53
C PHE A 35 -14.01 -7.52 6.81
N GLU A 36 -13.98 -8.86 6.86
CA GLU A 36 -14.13 -9.55 8.13
C GLU A 36 -12.80 -9.56 8.87
N TRP A 37 -12.82 -9.35 10.19
CA TRP A 37 -11.63 -9.25 11.03
C TRP A 37 -11.52 -10.41 12.03
N ILE A 38 -10.30 -10.88 12.30
CA ILE A 38 -9.95 -11.71 13.47
C ILE A 38 -8.97 -10.92 14.33
N GLY A 39 -9.45 -10.35 15.43
CA GLY A 39 -8.66 -9.42 16.25
C GLY A 39 -8.38 -8.15 15.45
N SER A 40 -7.11 -7.74 15.36
CA SER A 40 -6.66 -6.56 14.61
C SER A 40 -6.27 -6.87 13.15
N LYS A 41 -6.56 -8.06 12.63
CA LYS A 41 -6.13 -8.49 11.29
C LYS A 41 -7.32 -8.87 10.42
N ILE A 42 -7.21 -8.59 9.12
CA ILE A 42 -8.16 -9.08 8.12
C ILE A 42 -8.16 -10.61 8.14
N ASN A 43 -9.36 -11.18 8.19
CA ASN A 43 -9.59 -12.60 8.07
C ASN A 43 -9.48 -13.04 6.61
N TRP A 44 -8.25 -13.27 6.15
CA TRP A 44 -7.99 -13.71 4.78
C TRP A 44 -8.73 -14.99 4.42
N SER A 45 -8.94 -15.91 5.38
CA SER A 45 -9.67 -17.17 5.14
C SER A 45 -11.12 -16.98 4.70
N LYS A 46 -11.72 -15.82 5.00
CA LYS A 46 -13.09 -15.47 4.62
C LYS A 46 -13.18 -14.36 3.59
N THR A 47 -12.04 -13.80 3.20
CA THR A 47 -11.95 -12.78 2.15
C THR A 47 -11.83 -13.48 0.80
N SER A 48 -12.75 -13.23 -0.12
CA SER A 48 -12.66 -13.78 -1.48
C SER A 48 -11.63 -13.04 -2.33
N LYS A 49 -11.01 -13.73 -3.30
CA LYS A 49 -10.12 -13.14 -4.31
C LYS A 49 -8.88 -12.42 -3.75
N HIS A 50 -8.41 -12.84 -2.57
CA HIS A 50 -7.10 -12.41 -2.09
C HIS A 50 -6.02 -13.30 -2.71
N GLU A 51 -4.91 -12.68 -3.11
CA GLU A 51 -3.72 -13.36 -3.62
C GLU A 51 -2.55 -13.03 -2.69
N SER A 52 -1.59 -13.95 -2.57
CA SER A 52 -0.43 -13.74 -1.70
C SER A 52 0.87 -14.15 -2.37
N LEU A 53 1.93 -13.42 -2.07
CA LEU A 53 3.28 -13.66 -2.57
C LEU A 53 4.24 -13.76 -1.39
N ASN A 54 5.02 -14.83 -1.35
CA ASN A 54 6.11 -14.98 -0.40
C ASN A 54 7.43 -14.55 -1.06
N LEU A 55 7.95 -13.40 -0.66
CA LEU A 55 9.17 -12.81 -1.21
C LEU A 55 10.41 -13.58 -0.78
N LYS A 56 11.33 -13.82 -1.72
CA LYS A 56 12.60 -14.50 -1.48
C LYS A 56 13.77 -13.69 -2.01
N GLY A 57 14.95 -13.84 -1.41
CA GLY A 57 16.16 -13.17 -1.89
C GLY A 57 16.33 -11.76 -1.33
N ASN A 58 16.85 -10.86 -2.16
CA ASN A 58 17.17 -9.47 -1.81
C ASN A 58 16.20 -8.46 -2.45
N TYR A 59 16.45 -7.16 -2.21
CA TYR A 59 15.63 -6.06 -2.73
C TYR A 59 15.34 -6.13 -4.23
N PHE A 60 16.35 -6.38 -5.07
CA PHE A 60 16.15 -6.47 -6.52
C PHE A 60 15.26 -7.66 -6.89
N ASP A 61 15.47 -8.81 -6.23
CA ASP A 61 14.61 -9.98 -6.41
C ASP A 61 13.16 -9.69 -6.01
N TRP A 62 12.96 -8.90 -4.95
CA TRP A 62 11.63 -8.55 -4.44
C TRP A 62 10.86 -7.66 -5.40
N ILE A 63 11.51 -6.65 -5.99
CA ILE A 63 10.89 -5.77 -6.98
C ILE A 63 10.39 -6.57 -8.18
N ASP A 64 11.22 -7.47 -8.71
CA ASP A 64 10.84 -8.31 -9.85
C ASP A 64 9.71 -9.28 -9.49
N GLN A 65 9.76 -9.90 -8.30
CA GLN A 65 8.70 -10.79 -7.82
C GLN A 65 7.36 -10.05 -7.66
N ILE A 66 7.36 -8.83 -7.11
CA ILE A 66 6.15 -8.03 -6.91
C ILE A 66 5.56 -7.58 -8.25
N ASN A 67 6.39 -7.08 -9.18
CA ASN A 67 5.92 -6.69 -10.51
C ASN A 67 5.29 -7.88 -11.24
N ASN A 68 5.94 -9.04 -11.21
CA ASN A 68 5.41 -10.27 -11.80
C ASN A 68 4.10 -10.69 -11.15
N PHE A 69 3.96 -10.56 -9.84
CA PHE A 69 2.73 -10.87 -9.11
C PHE A 69 1.59 -9.93 -9.48
N ILE A 70 1.85 -8.63 -9.63
CA ILE A 70 0.87 -7.64 -10.07
C ILE A 70 0.37 -7.98 -11.48
N HIS A 71 1.29 -8.22 -12.42
CA HIS A 71 0.98 -8.58 -13.80
C HIS A 71 0.22 -9.91 -13.90
N ALA A 72 0.69 -10.97 -13.22
CA ALA A 72 0.09 -12.31 -13.31
C ALA A 72 -1.34 -12.37 -12.76
N ASN A 73 -1.67 -11.49 -11.81
CA ASN A 73 -2.99 -11.44 -11.16
C ASN A 73 -3.90 -10.32 -11.72
N ASN A 74 -3.52 -9.70 -12.85
CA ASN A 74 -4.25 -8.59 -13.48
C ASN A 74 -4.48 -7.37 -12.56
N ILE A 75 -3.63 -7.19 -11.55
CA ILE A 75 -3.74 -6.08 -10.60
C ILE A 75 -3.45 -4.74 -11.27
N ASP A 76 -2.68 -4.71 -12.37
CA ASP A 76 -2.49 -3.51 -13.19
C ASP A 76 -3.80 -2.88 -13.64
N SER A 77 -4.77 -3.71 -14.04
CA SER A 77 -6.07 -3.22 -14.47
C SER A 77 -6.79 -2.56 -13.30
N GLU A 78 -6.78 -3.19 -12.12
CA GLU A 78 -7.39 -2.61 -10.91
C GLU A 78 -6.71 -1.29 -10.52
N ILE A 79 -5.37 -1.22 -10.57
CA ILE A 79 -4.61 0.01 -10.32
C ILE A 79 -5.04 1.10 -11.30
N LEU A 80 -5.12 0.81 -12.60
CA LEU A 80 -5.45 1.80 -13.63
C LEU A 80 -6.90 2.32 -13.54
N HIS A 81 -7.84 1.48 -13.12
CA HIS A 81 -9.26 1.84 -12.98
C HIS A 81 -9.61 2.42 -11.60
N SER A 82 -8.69 2.37 -10.65
CA SER A 82 -8.89 2.95 -9.32
C SER A 82 -8.82 4.49 -9.36
N ASP A 83 -9.77 5.18 -8.75
CA ASP A 83 -9.72 6.64 -8.60
C ASP A 83 -8.60 7.07 -7.64
N ASN A 84 -8.39 6.27 -6.60
CA ASN A 84 -7.40 6.44 -5.55
C ASN A 84 -6.97 5.08 -4.99
N ILE A 85 -5.71 4.98 -4.59
CA ILE A 85 -5.15 3.85 -3.87
C ILE A 85 -4.64 4.38 -2.53
N TYR A 86 -4.94 3.68 -1.43
CA TYR A 86 -4.48 4.09 -0.10
C TYR A 86 -3.40 3.14 0.42
N TYR A 87 -2.29 3.71 0.88
CA TYR A 87 -1.33 2.99 1.72
C TYR A 87 -1.70 3.19 3.18
N ILE A 88 -1.85 2.09 3.91
CA ILE A 88 -2.18 2.05 5.33
C ILE A 88 -1.13 1.19 6.02
N ASN A 89 -0.62 1.66 7.15
CA ASN A 89 0.34 0.93 7.98
C ASN A 89 -0.34 0.41 9.25
N ASP A 90 -0.01 -0.82 9.66
CA ASP A 90 -0.66 -1.51 10.79
C ASP A 90 -0.07 -1.18 12.18
N SER A 91 0.93 -0.29 12.30
CA SER A 91 1.45 0.02 13.66
C SER A 91 2.41 1.19 13.84
N SER A 92 3.23 1.52 12.83
CA SER A 92 4.43 2.34 13.04
C SER A 92 4.32 3.76 12.50
N LEU A 93 3.26 4.06 11.74
CA LEU A 93 3.03 5.35 11.11
C LEU A 93 1.62 5.84 11.41
N ASP A 94 1.49 7.09 11.86
CA ASP A 94 0.20 7.71 12.17
C ASP A 94 -0.31 8.57 11.00
N PHE A 95 -0.28 8.00 9.80
CA PHE A 95 -0.81 8.61 8.58
C PHE A 95 -1.07 7.57 7.50
N SER A 96 -1.92 7.94 6.55
CA SER A 96 -2.12 7.23 5.28
C SER A 96 -1.55 8.04 4.13
N VAL A 97 -1.32 7.39 2.98
CA VAL A 97 -0.94 8.07 1.74
C VAL A 97 -1.96 7.75 0.67
N SER A 98 -2.53 8.78 0.06
CA SER A 98 -3.35 8.64 -1.15
C SER A 98 -2.45 8.72 -2.38
N ILE A 99 -2.56 7.69 -3.20
CA ILE A 99 -1.70 7.41 -4.35
C ILE A 99 -2.59 7.36 -5.59
N LYS A 100 -2.28 8.19 -6.59
CA LYS A 100 -2.93 8.08 -7.91
C LYS A 100 -2.36 6.88 -8.67
N PRO A 101 -3.12 6.27 -9.60
CA PRO A 101 -2.64 5.14 -10.40
C PRO A 101 -1.26 5.37 -11.04
N LYS A 102 -1.03 6.57 -11.59
CA LYS A 102 0.26 6.96 -12.20
C LYS A 102 1.45 6.98 -11.22
N GLN A 103 1.20 7.17 -9.92
CA GLN A 103 2.21 7.26 -8.86
C GLN A 103 2.50 5.89 -8.21
N PHE A 104 1.66 4.87 -8.45
CA PHE A 104 1.69 3.61 -7.72
C PHE A 104 3.08 2.95 -7.74
N TYR A 105 3.65 2.73 -8.91
CA TYR A 105 4.94 2.07 -9.04
C TYR A 105 6.12 2.86 -8.45
N GLN A 106 6.04 4.20 -8.49
CA GLN A 106 7.05 5.05 -7.86
C GLN A 106 6.97 4.94 -6.34
N PHE A 107 5.76 4.98 -5.77
CA PHE A 107 5.53 4.80 -4.34
C PHE A 107 5.97 3.40 -3.88
N LEU A 108 5.59 2.35 -4.63
CA LEU A 108 5.93 0.97 -4.33
C LEU A 108 7.45 0.75 -4.21
N LYS A 109 8.24 1.30 -5.15
CA LYS A 109 9.71 1.21 -5.11
C LYS A 109 10.31 1.85 -3.86
N MET A 110 9.71 2.95 -3.38
CA MET A 110 10.11 3.62 -2.14
C MET A 110 9.71 2.81 -0.92
N ALA A 111 8.49 2.25 -0.88
CA ALA A 111 7.99 1.49 0.26
C ALA A 111 8.72 0.16 0.51
N ILE A 112 9.32 -0.42 -0.53
CA ILE A 112 10.11 -1.67 -0.42
C ILE A 112 11.57 -1.41 0.03
N ASN A 113 12.05 -0.16 -0.07
CA ASN A 113 13.45 0.23 0.18
C ASN A 113 13.66 0.77 1.60
#